data_AF-A0A1M7PAG6-F1
#
_entry.id   AF-A0A1M7PAG6-F1
#
_cell.length_a   1.000
_cell.length_b   1.000
_cell.length_c   1.000
_cell.angle_alpha   90.00
_cell.angle_beta   90.00
_cell.angle_gamma   90.00
#
_symmetry.space_group_name_H-M   'P 1'
#
loop_
_entity.id
_entity.type
_entity.pdbx_description
1 polymer ?
#
loop_
_entity_poly.entity_id
_entity_poly.type
_entity_poly.pdbx_seq_one_letter_code
_entity_poly.pdbx_strand_id
1 'polypeptide(L)' 'MKRYFEVLYVLHIALIEARSAESVEKASILADIVHNVPTMIMAGSEEGEIIAKVMLNAKRHGLESYFSKLIEKAKNKQT' A
#
# COMPACT_ATOMS: atom_id res chain seq x y z
N MET A 1 3.26 19.35 4.49
CA MET A 1 3.27 17.96 4.00
C MET A 1 2.17 17.20 4.73
N LYS A 2 1.30 16.45 4.03
CA LYS A 2 0.23 15.67 4.68
C LYS A 2 0.83 14.38 5.25
N ARG A 3 0.79 14.20 6.56
CA ARG A 3 1.24 12.98 7.25
C ARG A 3 0.50 11.77 6.62
N TYR A 4 1.23 10.71 6.27
CA TYR A 4 0.69 9.48 5.68
C TYR A 4 0.11 9.56 4.27
N PHE A 5 0.38 10.62 3.50
CA PHE A 5 -0.19 10.76 2.16
C PHE A 5 0.19 9.63 1.22
N GLU A 6 1.47 9.22 1.20
CA GLU A 6 1.95 8.19 0.28
C GLU A 6 1.28 6.85 0.59
N VAL A 7 1.22 6.49 1.87
CA VAL A 7 0.63 5.21 2.31
C VAL A 7 -0.88 5.18 2.17
N LEU A 8 -1.57 6.31 2.40
CA LEU A 8 -3.02 6.41 2.18
C LEU A 8 -3.38 6.35 0.69
N TYR A 9 -2.55 6.93 -0.17
CA TYR A 9 -2.72 6.81 -1.62
C TYR A 9 -2.58 5.36 -2.07
N VAL A 10 -1.53 4.65 -1.60
CA VAL A 10 -1.31 3.23 -1.92
C VAL A 10 -2.46 2.37 -1.38
N LEU A 11 -2.88 2.58 -0.13
CA LEU A 11 -4.02 1.88 0.46
C LEU A 11 -5.31 2.10 -0.35
N HIS A 12 -5.58 3.34 -0.76
CA HIS A 12 -6.74 3.68 -1.58
C HIS A 12 -6.76 2.90 -2.90
N ILE A 13 -5.64 2.86 -3.63
CA ILE A 13 -5.55 2.12 -4.89
C ILE A 13 -5.71 0.62 -4.66
N ALA A 14 -5.03 0.06 -3.66
CA ALA A 14 -5.13 -1.37 -3.35
C ALA A 14 -6.56 -1.80 -3.02
N LEU A 15 -7.32 -0.97 -2.29
CA LEU A 15 -8.72 -1.24 -1.96
C LEU A 15 -9.64 -1.18 -3.20
N ILE A 16 -9.40 -0.25 -4.12
CA ILE A 16 -10.14 -0.20 -5.40
C ILE A 16 -9.87 -1.47 -6.20
N GLU A 17 -8.60 -1.83 -6.36
CA GLU A 17 -8.22 -2.98 -7.16
C GLU A 17 -8.73 -4.30 -6.56
N ALA A 18 -8.64 -4.46 -5.23
CA ALA A 18 -9.17 -5.62 -4.52
C ALA A 18 -10.69 -5.74 -4.71
N ARG A 19 -11.42 -4.62 -4.69
CA ARG A 19 -12.87 -4.60 -4.94
C ARG A 19 -13.22 -4.97 -6.39
N SER A 20 -12.37 -4.62 -7.34
CA SER A 20 -12.57 -4.93 -8.77
C SER A 20 -11.96 -6.28 -9.20
N ALA A 21 -11.34 -7.02 -8.29
CA ALA A 21 -10.63 -8.24 -8.64
C ALA A 21 -11.61 -9.33 -9.11
N GLU A 22 -11.26 -9.97 -10.23
CA GLU A 22 -12.04 -11.06 -10.83
C GLU A 22 -11.87 -12.40 -10.08
N SER A 23 -10.92 -12.48 -9.15
CA SER A 23 -10.70 -13.66 -8.31
C SER A 23 -10.44 -13.28 -6.86
N VAL A 24 -10.92 -14.13 -5.95
CA VAL A 24 -10.69 -14.01 -4.50
C VAL A 24 -9.19 -14.02 -4.21
N GLU A 25 -8.41 -14.84 -4.92
CA GLU A 25 -6.96 -14.90 -4.77
C GLU A 25 -6.28 -13.54 -5.00
N LYS A 26 -6.62 -12.83 -6.09
CA LYS A 26 -6.08 -11.50 -6.37
C LYS A 26 -6.48 -10.49 -5.29
N ALA A 27 -7.74 -10.51 -4.87
CA ALA A 27 -8.24 -9.65 -3.79
C ALA A 27 -7.48 -9.89 -2.47
N SER A 28 -7.29 -11.16 -2.10
CA SER A 28 -6.58 -11.56 -0.88
C SER A 28 -5.12 -11.12 -0.90
N ILE A 29 -4.42 -11.26 -2.04
CA ILE A 29 -3.03 -10.79 -2.18
C ILE A 29 -2.94 -9.28 -1.93
N LEU A 30 -3.82 -8.48 -2.54
CA LEU A 30 -3.83 -7.04 -2.34
C LEU A 30 -4.13 -6.66 -0.89
N ALA A 31 -5.11 -7.33 -0.26
CA ALA A 31 -5.45 -7.14 1.13
C ALA A 31 -4.25 -7.48 2.05
N ASP A 32 -3.60 -8.63 1.85
CA ASP A 32 -2.44 -9.06 2.62
C ASP A 32 -1.30 -8.05 2.56
N ILE A 33 -1.09 -7.42 1.42
CA ILE A 33 -0.04 -6.42 1.26
C ILE A 33 -0.28 -5.18 2.13
N VAL A 34 -1.53 -4.70 2.23
CA VAL A 34 -1.85 -3.40 2.85
C VAL A 34 -2.60 -3.49 4.19
N HIS A 35 -3.01 -4.68 4.65
CA HIS A 35 -3.86 -4.81 5.85
C HIS A 35 -3.25 -4.23 7.13
N ASN A 36 -1.92 -4.16 7.24
CA ASN A 36 -1.25 -3.58 8.40
C ASN A 36 -1.31 -2.04 8.43
N VAL A 37 -1.56 -1.39 7.30
CA VAL A 37 -1.47 0.07 7.17
C VAL A 37 -2.39 0.80 8.17
N PRO A 38 -3.69 0.46 8.32
CA PRO A 38 -4.56 1.16 9.27
C PRO A 38 -4.06 1.06 10.72
N THR A 39 -3.67 -0.15 11.15
CA THR A 39 -3.17 -0.39 12.50
C THR A 39 -1.86 0.37 12.77
N MET A 40 -0.94 0.41 11.81
CA MET A 40 0.32 1.14 11.95
C MET A 40 0.11 2.66 11.98
N ILE A 41 -0.83 3.19 11.21
CA ILE A 41 -1.23 4.61 11.29
C ILE A 41 -1.79 4.91 12.69
N MET A 42 -2.67 4.06 13.22
CA MET A 42 -3.23 4.23 14.57
C MET A 42 -2.16 4.13 15.67
N ALA A 43 -1.15 3.28 15.49
CA ALA A 43 -0.02 3.16 16.39
C ALA A 43 0.98 4.34 16.29
N GLY A 44 0.79 5.25 15.33
CA GLY A 44 1.65 6.40 15.13
C GLY A 44 2.99 6.09 14.48
N SER A 45 3.14 4.91 13.84
CA SER A 45 4.36 4.55 13.09
C SER A 45 4.72 5.61 12.06
N GLU A 46 6.01 5.71 11.73
CA GLU A 46 6.47 6.66 10.71
C GLU A 46 6.05 6.20 9.31
N GLU A 47 5.79 7.14 8.41
CA GLU A 47 5.32 6.83 7.04
C GLU A 47 6.30 5.90 6.30
N GLY A 48 7.61 6.13 6.48
CA GLY A 48 8.65 5.27 5.90
C GLY A 48 8.64 3.84 6.42
N GLU A 49 8.30 3.62 7.70
CA GLU A 49 8.19 2.27 8.28
C GLU A 49 6.99 1.51 7.70
N ILE A 50 5.87 2.23 7.51
CA ILE A 50 4.67 1.67 6.89
C ILE A 50 4.96 1.30 5.43
N ILE A 51 5.64 2.18 4.68
CA ILE A 51 6.07 1.89 3.31
C ILE A 51 6.98 0.66 3.26
N ALA A 52 7.97 0.56 4.14
CA ALA A 52 8.86 -0.59 4.20
C ALA A 52 8.08 -1.90 4.47
N LYS A 53 7.06 -1.86 5.34
CA LYS A 53 6.19 -3.00 5.62
C LYS A 53 5.35 -3.40 4.39
N VAL A 54 4.75 -2.43 3.70
CA VAL A 54 4.00 -2.67 2.45
C VAL A 54 4.91 -3.30 1.40
N MET A 55 6.12 -2.76 1.22
CA MET A 55 7.09 -3.28 0.24
C MET A 55 7.56 -4.68 0.56
N LEU A 56 7.81 -5.00 1.85
CA LEU A 56 8.13 -6.35 2.27
C LEU A 56 7.01 -7.34 1.96
N ASN A 57 5.75 -6.98 2.22
CA ASN A 57 4.62 -7.83 1.90
C ASN A 57 4.44 -7.97 0.38
N ALA A 58 4.56 -6.88 -0.38
CA ALA A 58 4.49 -6.89 -1.84
C ALA A 58 5.55 -7.82 -2.46
N LYS A 59 6.77 -7.80 -1.94
CA LYS A 59 7.86 -8.69 -2.35
C LYS A 59 7.51 -10.17 -2.15
N ARG A 60 6.85 -10.54 -1.04
CA ARG A 60 6.43 -11.93 -0.78
C ARG A 60 5.45 -12.47 -1.82
N HIS A 61 4.69 -11.59 -2.47
CA HIS A 61 3.74 -11.94 -3.53
C HIS A 61 4.24 -11.61 -4.94
N GLY A 62 5.51 -11.19 -5.10
CA GLY A 62 6.08 -10.83 -6.41
C GLY A 62 5.55 -9.52 -7.00
N LEU A 63 4.92 -8.66 -6.20
CA LEU A 63 4.33 -7.38 -6.63
C LEU A 63 5.16 -6.15 -6.25
N GLU A 64 6.43 -6.33 -5.87
CA GLU A 64 7.34 -5.27 -5.45
C GLU A 64 7.42 -4.13 -6.50
N SER A 65 7.65 -4.47 -7.78
CA SER A 65 7.76 -3.47 -8.85
C SER A 65 6.48 -2.64 -9.03
N TYR A 66 5.32 -3.27 -8.83
CA TYR A 66 4.03 -2.60 -8.95
C TYR A 66 3.82 -1.60 -7.81
N PHE A 67 4.05 -2.02 -6.56
CA PHE A 67 3.92 -1.14 -5.39
C PHE A 67 4.96 -0.01 -5.36
N SER A 68 6.20 -0.26 -5.81
CA SER A 68 7.20 0.82 -6.00
C SER A 68 6.68 1.93 -6.91
N LYS A 69 6.07 1.58 -8.05
CA LYS A 69 5.49 2.57 -8.98
C LYS A 69 4.31 3.32 -8.38
N LEU A 70 3.49 2.67 -7.53
CA LEU A 70 2.41 3.35 -6.83
C LEU A 70 2.93 4.39 -5.84
N ILE A 71 3.99 4.05 -5.08
CA ILE A 71 4.64 4.97 -4.14
C ILE A 71 5.25 6.16 -4.88
N GLU A 72 5.97 5.92 -5.98
CA GLU A 72 6.50 7.00 -6.84
C GLU A 72 5.39 7.92 -7.37
N LYS A 73 4.27 7.34 -7.83
CA LYS A 73 3.10 8.12 -8.25
C LYS A 73 2.53 8.94 -7.09
N ALA A 74 2.51 8.40 -5.88
CA ALA A 74 2.03 9.11 -4.71
C ALA A 74 2.93 10.31 -4.40
N LYS A 75 4.25 10.12 -4.39
CA LYS A 75 5.25 11.20 -4.22
C LYS A 75 5.05 12.34 -5.20
N ASN A 76 4.88 12.02 -6.49
CA ASN A 76 4.69 13.01 -7.55
C ASN A 76 3.35 13.77 -7.47
N LYS A 77 2.35 13.25 -6.75
CA LYS A 77 1.07 13.93 -6.50
C LYS A 77 1.07 14.82 -5.26
N GLN A 78 2.15 14.76 -4.47
CA GLN A 78 2.30 15.52 -3.24
C GLN A 78 3.10 16.83 -3.46
N THR A 79 3.86 16.90 -4.56
CA THR A 79 4.43 18.12 -5.17
C THR A 79 3.37 18.95 -5.88
#